data_AF-A0AA36M4V0-F1
#
_entry.id   AF-A0AA36M4V0-F1
#
_cell.length_a   1.000
_cell.length_b   1.000
_cell.length_c   1.000
_cell.angle_alpha   90.00
_cell.angle_beta   90.00
_cell.angle_gamma   90.00
#
_symmetry.space_group_name_H-M   'P 1'
#
loop_
_entity.id
_entity.type
_entity.pdbx_description
1 polymer ?
#
loop_
_entity_poly.entity_id
_entity_poly.type
_entity_poly.pdbx_seq_one_letter_code
_entity_poly.pdbx_strand_id
1 'polypeptide(L)'
;KSYQCNDDEFVVDNRCFKLFGINDSFSLDVCQEGYTLHVIQNLDELKWISVILSPIAWEVWIGNDEDSSSFLRASCNFSIEKIKLRLGKDGFPDLSLRGSPICEDPEVRLPHLCSRPAQAYEDAVRDMIQNTANLGVKVDQTKDRFGGLRAFSYHPIMVAVRGIGKFRSNPATLHELCSMLPNGYVSSIHDFYNEDVYKKFRAKNMPEGSYR
;
A
#
# COMPACT_ATOMS: atom_id res chain seq x y z
N LYS A 1 0.91 -0.25 -18.57
CA LYS A 1 1.19 -0.63 -17.16
C LYS A 1 0.99 0.64 -16.34
N SER A 2 0.25 0.61 -15.24
CA SER A 2 -0.14 1.84 -14.53
C SER A 2 0.87 2.25 -13.46
N TYR A 3 1.79 1.37 -13.10
CA TYR A 3 2.78 1.57 -12.05
C TYR A 3 4.19 1.07 -12.44
N GLN A 4 5.21 1.75 -11.92
CA GLN A 4 6.62 1.48 -12.09
C GLN A 4 7.26 1.13 -10.73
N CYS A 5 8.11 0.11 -10.77
CA CYS A 5 9.04 -0.29 -9.73
C CYS A 5 10.47 -0.21 -10.29
N ASN A 6 11.46 -0.23 -9.41
CA ASN A 6 12.86 -0.32 -9.78
C ASN A 6 13.15 -1.70 -10.41
N ASP A 7 14.23 -1.81 -11.17
CA ASP A 7 14.57 -3.02 -11.93
C ASP A 7 14.81 -4.26 -11.04
N ASP A 8 15.15 -4.04 -9.76
CA ASP A 8 15.40 -5.07 -8.76
C ASP A 8 14.19 -5.34 -7.84
N GLU A 9 13.02 -4.82 -8.19
CA GLU A 9 11.78 -4.97 -7.45
C GLU A 9 10.72 -5.75 -8.23
N PHE A 10 9.79 -6.34 -7.47
CA PHE A 10 8.64 -7.04 -8.03
C PHE A 10 7.38 -6.21 -7.85
N VAL A 11 6.59 -6.06 -8.91
CA VAL A 11 5.32 -5.32 -8.86
C VAL A 11 4.19 -6.30 -8.55
N VAL A 12 3.45 -6.05 -7.47
CA VAL A 12 2.14 -6.67 -7.25
C VAL A 12 1.15 -5.55 -6.99
N ASP A 13 0.13 -5.49 -7.85
CA ASP A 13 -0.91 -4.47 -7.83
C ASP A 13 -0.34 -3.04 -7.88
N ASN A 14 -0.48 -2.25 -6.80
CA ASN A 14 0.03 -0.89 -6.68
C ASN A 14 1.25 -0.78 -5.74
N ARG A 15 1.97 -1.88 -5.50
CA ARG A 15 3.15 -1.94 -4.61
C ARG A 15 4.37 -2.54 -5.28
N CYS A 16 5.53 -2.07 -4.85
CA CYS A 16 6.83 -2.62 -5.19
C CYS A 16 7.37 -3.41 -4.00
N PHE A 17 7.81 -4.63 -4.25
CA PHE A 17 8.30 -5.56 -3.25
C PHE A 17 9.77 -5.85 -3.47
N LYS A 18 10.49 -5.98 -2.36
CA LYS A 18 11.91 -6.34 -2.35
C LYS A 18 12.23 -7.09 -1.06
N LEU A 19 13.17 -8.03 -1.16
CA LEU A 19 13.67 -8.76 0.00
C LEU A 19 14.88 -8.02 0.58
N PHE A 20 14.86 -7.83 1.89
CA PHE A 20 15.99 -7.27 2.66
C PHE A 20 16.43 -8.27 3.74
N GLY A 21 17.56 -7.99 4.40
CA GLY A 21 18.04 -8.76 5.54
C GLY A 21 18.24 -10.26 5.25
N ILE A 22 18.93 -10.59 4.15
CA ILE A 22 19.12 -11.99 3.77
C ILE A 22 19.89 -12.72 4.88
N ASN A 23 19.24 -13.68 5.53
CA ASN A 23 19.73 -14.43 6.70
C ASN A 23 19.90 -13.60 7.99
N ASP A 24 19.04 -12.61 8.22
CA ASP A 24 18.96 -11.87 9.48
C ASP A 24 17.82 -12.39 10.38
N SER A 25 17.97 -12.20 11.69
CA SER A 25 16.88 -12.40 12.66
C SER A 25 15.74 -11.41 12.38
N PHE A 26 14.53 -11.72 12.85
CA PHE A 26 13.38 -10.85 12.69
C PHE A 26 13.63 -9.44 13.26
N SER A 27 13.33 -8.40 12.48
CA SER A 27 13.37 -7.01 12.92
C SER A 27 12.36 -6.19 12.13
N LEU A 28 11.69 -5.25 12.80
CA LEU A 28 10.75 -4.32 12.18
C LEU A 28 11.46 -3.26 11.33
N ASP A 29 12.70 -2.93 11.68
CA ASP A 29 13.48 -1.83 11.10
C ASP A 29 14.51 -2.30 10.07
N VAL A 30 14.42 -3.56 9.62
CA VAL A 30 15.35 -4.15 8.65
C VAL A 30 15.24 -3.55 7.25
N CYS A 31 14.09 -2.97 6.92
CA CYS A 31 13.83 -2.39 5.61
C CYS A 31 14.57 -1.05 5.48
N GLN A 32 15.31 -0.89 4.38
CA GLN A 32 16.02 0.35 4.10
C GLN A 32 15.06 1.53 3.83
N GLU A 33 15.62 2.75 3.82
CA GLU A 33 14.88 3.97 3.58
C GLU A 33 13.97 3.88 2.34
N GLY A 34 12.72 4.29 2.50
CA GLY A 34 11.71 4.22 1.44
C GLY A 34 10.88 2.93 1.43
N TYR A 35 11.23 1.92 2.22
CA TYR A 35 10.46 0.69 2.36
C TYR A 35 9.96 0.50 3.78
N THR A 36 8.97 -0.38 3.92
CA THR A 36 8.41 -0.80 5.21
C THR A 36 8.26 -2.32 5.20
N LEU A 37 8.38 -2.94 6.38
CA LEU A 37 8.12 -4.36 6.51
C LEU A 37 6.68 -4.62 6.09
N HIS A 38 6.49 -5.51 5.13
CA HIS A 38 5.22 -5.62 4.45
C HIS A 38 4.20 -6.36 5.31
N VAL A 39 3.05 -5.74 5.48
CA VAL A 39 1.87 -6.33 6.11
C VAL A 39 0.93 -6.79 5.00
N ILE A 40 0.74 -8.10 4.89
CA ILE A 40 -0.20 -8.72 3.97
C ILE A 40 -1.61 -8.27 4.36
N GLN A 41 -2.39 -7.81 3.40
CA GLN A 41 -3.71 -7.24 3.62
C GLN A 41 -4.84 -8.22 3.32
N ASN A 42 -4.63 -9.18 2.42
CA ASN A 42 -5.64 -10.15 2.01
C ASN A 42 -5.03 -11.42 1.38
N LEU A 43 -5.87 -12.44 1.18
CA LEU A 43 -5.47 -13.73 0.62
C LEU A 43 -5.05 -13.68 -0.85
N ASP A 44 -5.53 -12.72 -1.63
CA ASP A 44 -5.17 -12.62 -3.04
C ASP A 44 -3.77 -12.02 -3.21
N GLU A 45 -3.43 -11.00 -2.44
CA GLU A 45 -2.07 -10.49 -2.30
C GLU A 45 -1.10 -11.60 -1.86
N LEU A 46 -1.46 -12.36 -0.83
CA LEU A 46 -0.68 -13.51 -0.36
C LEU A 46 -0.39 -14.53 -1.47
N LYS A 47 -1.39 -14.89 -2.28
CA LYS A 47 -1.21 -15.83 -3.40
C LYS A 47 -0.21 -15.30 -4.41
N TRP A 48 -0.33 -14.03 -4.81
CA TRP A 48 0.57 -13.42 -5.78
C TRP A 48 2.01 -13.35 -5.27
N ILE A 49 2.20 -12.86 -4.05
CA ILE A 49 3.51 -12.81 -3.37
C ILE A 49 4.13 -14.20 -3.31
N SER A 50 3.35 -15.21 -2.90
CA SER A 50 3.82 -16.59 -2.80
C SER A 50 4.24 -17.17 -4.14
N VAL A 51 3.54 -16.85 -5.22
CA VAL A 51 3.90 -17.32 -6.57
C VAL A 51 5.16 -16.62 -7.06
N ILE A 52 5.22 -15.29 -6.95
CA ILE A 52 6.29 -14.47 -7.54
C ILE A 52 7.61 -14.68 -6.81
N LEU A 53 7.57 -14.79 -5.47
CA LEU A 53 8.78 -14.94 -4.67
C LEU A 53 9.26 -16.39 -4.51
N SER A 54 8.42 -17.39 -4.83
CA SER A 54 8.81 -18.82 -4.72
C SER A 54 10.11 -19.22 -5.44
N PRO A 55 10.52 -18.61 -6.58
CA PRO A 55 11.80 -18.92 -7.20
C PRO A 55 13.01 -18.30 -6.50
N ILE A 56 12.79 -17.36 -5.57
CA ILE A 56 13.83 -16.48 -4.99
C ILE A 56 14.06 -16.83 -3.53
N ALA A 57 12.97 -17.08 -2.78
CA ALA A 57 13.02 -17.41 -1.37
C ALA A 57 12.03 -18.54 -1.06
N TRP A 58 12.41 -19.37 -0.09
CA TRP A 58 11.57 -20.48 0.38
C TRP A 58 10.65 -20.06 1.53
N GLU A 59 11.15 -19.15 2.37
CA GLU A 59 10.43 -18.54 3.48
C GLU A 59 10.83 -17.07 3.58
N VAL A 60 9.91 -16.22 4.03
CA VAL A 60 10.17 -14.79 4.28
C VAL A 60 9.47 -14.33 5.55
N TRP A 61 10.10 -13.41 6.28
CA TRP A 61 9.43 -12.67 7.35
C TRP A 61 8.46 -11.62 6.79
N ILE A 62 7.31 -11.47 7.45
CA ILE A 62 6.31 -10.41 7.16
C ILE A 62 6.01 -9.60 8.43
N GLY A 63 5.40 -8.43 8.25
CA GLY A 63 5.11 -7.49 9.33
C GLY A 63 3.77 -7.70 10.02
N ASN A 64 3.00 -8.74 9.66
CA ASN A 64 1.71 -8.99 10.29
C ASN A 64 1.89 -9.35 11.78
N ASP A 65 1.05 -8.74 12.61
CA ASP A 65 0.89 -8.95 14.04
C ASP A 65 -0.51 -9.51 14.36
N GLU A 66 -0.86 -9.61 15.64
CA GLU A 66 -2.14 -10.17 16.09
C GLU A 66 -3.35 -9.48 15.44
N ASP A 67 -3.33 -8.16 15.37
CA ASP A 67 -4.43 -7.35 14.82
C ASP A 67 -4.56 -7.51 13.30
N SER A 68 -3.43 -7.64 12.61
CA SER A 68 -3.38 -7.71 11.14
C SER A 68 -3.30 -9.13 10.58
N SER A 69 -3.26 -10.19 11.41
CA SER A 69 -3.14 -11.59 10.94
C SER A 69 -4.42 -12.41 11.01
N SER A 70 -5.55 -11.84 11.45
CA SER A 70 -6.80 -12.60 11.65
C SER A 70 -7.25 -13.41 10.43
N PHE A 71 -7.13 -12.83 9.22
CA PHE A 71 -7.49 -13.52 7.97
C PHE A 71 -6.46 -14.58 7.54
N LEU A 72 -5.22 -14.50 8.04
CA LEU A 72 -4.18 -15.49 7.79
C LEU A 72 -4.44 -16.77 8.59
N ARG A 73 -5.28 -16.72 9.63
CA ARG A 73 -5.57 -17.85 10.54
C ARG A 73 -4.29 -18.42 11.19
N ALA A 74 -3.27 -17.59 11.36
CA ALA A 74 -2.09 -17.93 12.13
C ALA A 74 -2.44 -17.93 13.63
N SER A 75 -2.06 -18.97 14.36
CA SER A 75 -2.29 -19.06 15.80
C SER A 75 -0.95 -18.91 16.54
N CYS A 76 -0.43 -17.68 16.57
CA CYS A 76 0.89 -17.40 17.15
C CYS A 76 0.77 -16.88 18.59
N ASN A 77 1.80 -17.15 19.41
CA ASN A 77 2.05 -16.37 20.61
C ASN A 77 2.94 -15.16 20.24
N PHE A 78 2.32 -14.07 19.80
CA PHE A 78 3.02 -12.88 19.28
C PHE A 78 4.00 -12.19 20.26
N SER A 79 3.93 -12.54 21.54
CA SER A 79 4.88 -12.10 22.56
C SER A 79 6.28 -12.69 22.37
N ILE A 80 6.37 -13.86 21.74
CA ILE A 80 7.63 -14.61 21.56
C ILE A 80 7.85 -15.09 20.11
N GLU A 81 6.79 -15.16 19.30
CA GLU A 81 6.84 -15.62 17.92
C GLU A 81 6.53 -14.49 16.94
N LYS A 82 6.99 -14.68 15.70
CA LYS A 82 6.67 -13.82 14.56
C LYS A 82 6.17 -14.66 13.39
N ILE A 83 5.50 -14.01 12.44
CA ILE A 83 4.93 -14.69 11.28
C ILE A 83 5.94 -14.68 10.13
N LYS A 84 6.29 -15.87 9.66
CA LYS A 84 6.89 -16.07 8.34
C LYS A 84 5.89 -16.65 7.36
N LEU A 85 6.08 -16.39 6.07
CA LEU A 85 5.35 -17.02 5.00
C LEU A 85 6.16 -18.14 4.37
N ARG A 86 5.50 -19.26 4.14
CA ARG A 86 6.01 -20.35 3.30
C ARG A 86 5.82 -19.99 1.83
N LEU A 87 6.89 -19.89 1.05
CA LEU A 87 6.83 -19.58 -0.39
C LEU A 87 7.17 -20.78 -1.28
N GLY A 88 8.02 -21.69 -0.80
CA GLY A 88 8.43 -22.90 -1.52
C GLY A 88 7.26 -23.86 -1.81
N LYS A 89 7.36 -24.59 -2.93
CA LYS A 89 6.31 -25.53 -3.40
C LYS A 89 6.48 -26.96 -2.89
N ASP A 90 7.69 -27.34 -2.47
CA ASP A 90 8.05 -28.73 -2.19
C ASP A 90 8.29 -28.99 -0.70
N GLY A 91 7.53 -29.96 -0.15
CA GLY A 91 8.01 -30.95 0.81
C GLY A 91 8.59 -30.46 2.13
N PHE A 92 7.85 -29.66 2.90
CA PHE A 92 8.19 -29.46 4.31
C PHE A 92 7.64 -30.60 5.17
N PRO A 93 8.37 -31.04 6.21
CA PRO A 93 7.92 -32.13 7.11
C PRO A 93 6.57 -31.86 7.77
N ASP A 94 6.20 -30.59 7.89
CA ASP A 94 4.98 -30.09 8.52
C ASP A 94 3.75 -30.11 7.59
N LEU A 95 3.89 -30.55 6.32
CA LEU A 95 2.84 -30.56 5.28
C LEU A 95 2.24 -29.17 4.98
N SER A 96 2.89 -28.09 5.40
CA SER A 96 2.42 -26.73 5.16
C SER A 96 2.39 -26.43 3.66
N LEU A 97 1.30 -25.82 3.20
CA LEU A 97 1.13 -25.43 1.80
C LEU A 97 1.87 -24.12 1.52
N ARG A 98 2.23 -23.90 0.25
CA ARG A 98 2.68 -22.58 -0.20
C ARG A 98 1.65 -21.50 0.14
N GLY A 99 2.13 -20.37 0.67
CA GLY A 99 1.36 -19.27 1.20
C GLY A 99 0.93 -19.46 2.66
N SER A 100 1.27 -20.58 3.30
CA SER A 100 0.91 -20.78 4.70
C SER A 100 1.68 -19.83 5.61
N PRO A 101 1.00 -19.14 6.53
CA PRO A 101 1.65 -18.40 7.60
C PRO A 101 2.12 -19.39 8.68
N ILE A 102 3.33 -19.19 9.19
CA ILE A 102 3.94 -20.03 10.22
C ILE A 102 4.44 -19.11 11.33
N CYS A 103 4.10 -19.46 12.57
CA CYS A 103 4.61 -18.80 13.77
C CYS A 103 5.97 -19.42 14.10
N GLU A 104 6.97 -18.58 14.26
CA GLU A 104 8.35 -19.04 14.42
C GLU A 104 9.13 -18.12 15.35
N ASP A 105 10.17 -18.68 15.98
CA ASP A 105 11.12 -17.93 16.80
C ASP A 105 11.78 -16.80 15.96
N PRO A 106 11.77 -15.54 16.42
CA PRO A 106 12.38 -14.41 15.71
C PRO A 106 13.89 -14.55 15.49
N GLU A 107 14.59 -15.44 16.20
CA GLU A 107 16.02 -15.71 15.98
C GLU A 107 16.29 -16.53 14.72
N VAL A 108 15.25 -17.12 14.10
CA VAL A 108 15.41 -17.80 12.82
C VAL A 108 15.77 -16.79 11.73
N ARG A 109 16.85 -17.10 11.02
CA ARG A 109 17.47 -16.22 10.03
C ARG A 109 16.84 -16.40 8.66
N LEU A 110 16.05 -15.42 8.23
CA LEU A 110 15.32 -15.44 6.96
C LEU A 110 15.30 -14.05 6.33
N PRO A 111 15.14 -13.95 5.01
CA PRO A 111 14.88 -12.66 4.37
C PRO A 111 13.55 -12.05 4.81
N HIS A 112 13.44 -10.73 4.78
CA HIS A 112 12.23 -9.97 5.12
C HIS A 112 11.58 -9.42 3.86
N LEU A 113 10.26 -9.58 3.78
CA LEU A 113 9.47 -8.99 2.72
C LEU A 113 9.20 -7.52 3.03
N CYS A 114 9.87 -6.63 2.31
CA CYS A 114 9.62 -5.20 2.42
C CYS A 114 8.83 -4.71 1.19
N SER A 115 8.02 -3.68 1.40
CA SER A 115 7.26 -3.06 0.31
C SER A 115 7.25 -1.54 0.41
N ARG A 116 7.03 -0.91 -0.73
CA ARG A 116 6.71 0.51 -0.86
C ARG A 116 5.59 0.70 -1.89
N PRO A 117 4.88 1.84 -1.88
CA PRO A 117 3.95 2.15 -2.96
C PRO A 117 4.67 2.20 -4.30
N ALA A 118 4.06 1.62 -5.33
CA ALA A 118 4.55 1.72 -6.69
C ALA A 118 4.31 3.13 -7.23
N GLN A 119 5.23 3.61 -8.06
CA GLN A 119 5.12 4.93 -8.66
C GLN A 119 4.13 4.84 -9.82
N ALA A 120 3.02 5.58 -9.77
CA ALA A 120 2.16 5.69 -10.94
C ALA A 120 2.96 6.32 -12.09
N TYR A 121 2.83 5.82 -13.31
CA TYR A 121 3.40 6.53 -14.47
C TYR A 121 2.81 7.93 -14.54
N GLU A 122 3.60 8.95 -14.91
CA GLU A 122 3.09 10.32 -15.04
C GLU A 122 1.85 10.40 -15.95
N ASP A 123 1.82 9.59 -17.00
CA ASP A 123 0.67 9.51 -17.91
C ASP A 123 -0.57 8.95 -17.20
N ALA A 124 -0.42 7.98 -16.29
CA ALA A 124 -1.52 7.48 -15.48
C ALA A 124 -2.00 8.53 -14.47
N VAL A 125 -1.10 9.35 -13.91
CA VAL A 125 -1.47 10.50 -13.06
C VAL A 125 -2.26 11.54 -13.86
N ARG A 126 -1.83 11.84 -15.09
CA ARG A 126 -2.56 12.75 -15.99
C ARG A 126 -3.93 12.18 -16.37
N ASP A 127 -4.02 10.89 -16.70
CA ASP A 127 -5.28 10.24 -17.02
C ASP A 127 -6.25 10.25 -15.82
N MET A 128 -5.75 10.00 -14.60
CA MET A 128 -6.55 10.12 -13.38
C MET A 128 -7.08 11.55 -13.18
N ILE A 129 -6.26 12.58 -13.39
CA ILE A 129 -6.68 13.98 -13.30
C ILE A 129 -7.73 14.31 -14.35
N GLN A 130 -7.53 13.86 -15.60
CA GLN A 130 -8.47 14.13 -16.68
C GLN A 130 -9.83 13.44 -16.44
N ASN A 131 -9.82 12.19 -15.99
CA ASN A 131 -11.05 11.44 -15.72
C ASN A 131 -11.81 11.99 -14.51
N THR A 132 -11.10 12.39 -13.45
CA THR A 132 -11.73 13.02 -12.27
C THR A 132 -12.27 14.42 -12.56
N ALA A 133 -11.60 15.20 -13.43
CA ALA A 133 -12.11 16.48 -13.92
C ALA A 133 -13.44 16.33 -14.68
N ASN A 134 -13.59 15.26 -15.48
CA ASN A 134 -14.86 14.95 -16.17
C ASN A 134 -16.01 14.66 -15.19
N LEU A 135 -15.70 14.21 -13.98
CA LEU A 135 -16.65 13.97 -12.89
C LEU A 135 -16.87 15.22 -12.01
N GLY A 136 -16.29 16.36 -12.37
CA GLY A 136 -16.39 17.62 -11.63
C GLY A 136 -15.56 17.64 -10.34
N VAL A 137 -14.63 16.70 -10.16
CA VAL A 137 -13.74 16.64 -9.00
C VAL A 137 -12.42 17.30 -9.34
N LYS A 138 -12.02 18.29 -8.53
CA LYS A 138 -10.72 18.94 -8.68
C LYS A 138 -9.64 18.09 -8.03
N VAL A 139 -8.66 17.70 -8.83
CA VAL A 139 -7.50 16.90 -8.40
C VAL A 139 -6.24 17.64 -8.81
N ASP A 140 -5.33 17.81 -7.85
CA ASP A 140 -3.99 18.37 -8.08
C ASP A 140 -2.95 17.25 -8.01
N GLN A 141 -1.78 17.45 -8.63
CA GLN A 141 -0.64 16.54 -8.49
C GLN A 141 0.50 17.17 -7.69
N THR A 142 1.18 16.35 -6.89
CA THR A 142 2.39 16.73 -6.15
C THR A 142 3.25 15.51 -5.82
N LYS A 143 4.49 15.74 -5.38
CA LYS A 143 5.39 14.66 -4.97
C LYS A 143 5.05 14.16 -3.57
N ASP A 144 4.98 12.84 -3.42
CA ASP A 144 4.75 12.17 -2.15
C ASP A 144 6.04 12.08 -1.30
N ARG A 145 5.92 11.49 -0.11
CA ARG A 145 7.06 11.26 0.81
C ARG A 145 8.22 10.45 0.21
N PHE A 146 7.97 9.70 -0.86
CA PHE A 146 8.96 8.89 -1.56
C PHE A 146 9.45 9.55 -2.86
N GLY A 147 9.06 10.80 -3.12
CA GLY A 147 9.44 11.56 -4.32
C GLY A 147 8.63 11.20 -5.57
N GLY A 148 7.65 10.30 -5.47
CA GLY A 148 6.79 9.89 -6.57
C GLY A 148 5.70 10.91 -6.85
N LEU A 149 5.38 11.15 -8.12
CA LEU A 149 4.26 12.03 -8.49
C LEU A 149 2.94 11.32 -8.16
N ARG A 150 2.08 11.97 -7.38
CA ARG A 150 0.76 11.47 -6.99
C ARG A 150 -0.33 12.51 -7.21
N ALA A 151 -1.51 12.02 -7.55
CA ALA A 151 -2.74 12.80 -7.62
C ALA A 151 -3.40 12.87 -6.23
N PHE A 152 -3.82 14.06 -5.83
CA PHE A 152 -4.50 14.33 -4.57
C PHE A 152 -5.77 15.14 -4.86
N SER A 153 -6.91 14.59 -4.46
CA SER A 153 -8.18 15.31 -4.44
C SER A 153 -8.30 16.07 -3.13
N TYR A 154 -8.94 17.24 -3.19
CA TYR A 154 -9.19 18.05 -2.00
C TYR A 154 -10.65 18.49 -1.95
N HIS A 155 -11.34 18.16 -0.87
CA HIS A 155 -12.75 18.50 -0.63
C HIS A 155 -12.87 19.35 0.65
N PRO A 156 -12.93 20.69 0.53
CA PRO A 156 -12.97 21.58 1.69
C PRO A 156 -14.24 21.42 2.55
N ILE A 157 -15.36 21.06 1.91
CA ILE A 157 -16.65 20.91 2.56
C ILE A 157 -17.37 19.74 1.90
N MET A 158 -17.63 18.68 2.66
CA MET A 158 -18.59 17.65 2.28
C MET A 158 -19.93 17.97 2.95
N VAL A 159 -20.85 18.57 2.21
CA VAL A 159 -22.24 18.75 2.68
C VAL A 159 -23.03 17.54 2.25
N ALA A 160 -23.65 16.83 3.19
CA ALA A 160 -24.64 15.81 2.88
C ALA A 160 -25.90 16.48 2.30
N VAL A 161 -25.90 16.77 1.00
CA VAL A 161 -27.09 17.24 0.30
C VAL A 161 -27.96 16.04 -0.05
N ARG A 162 -29.25 16.10 0.32
CA ARG A 162 -30.28 15.19 -0.20
C ARG A 162 -30.43 15.49 -1.69
N GLY A 163 -29.60 14.85 -2.52
CA GLY A 163 -29.46 15.21 -3.93
C GLY A 163 -30.74 14.93 -4.72
N ILE A 164 -31.31 15.98 -5.33
CA ILE A 164 -32.29 15.89 -6.41
C ILE A 164 -31.53 16.11 -7.73
N GLY A 165 -31.75 15.28 -8.75
CA GLY A 165 -31.09 15.40 -10.06
C GLY A 165 -29.63 14.97 -10.07
N LYS A 166 -28.73 15.82 -10.60
CA LYS A 166 -27.30 15.52 -10.86
C LYS A 166 -26.44 15.23 -9.63
N PHE A 167 -26.91 15.57 -8.44
CA PHE A 167 -26.22 15.32 -7.16
C PHE A 167 -26.87 14.20 -6.35
N ARG A 168 -27.84 13.47 -6.93
CA ARG A 168 -28.38 12.27 -6.30
C ARG A 168 -27.21 11.31 -6.10
N SER A 169 -26.96 10.90 -4.86
CA SER A 169 -25.90 9.96 -4.53
C SER A 169 -26.10 8.71 -5.39
N ASN A 170 -25.28 8.54 -6.43
CA ASN A 170 -25.22 7.33 -7.21
C ASN A 170 -24.03 6.53 -6.65
N PRO A 171 -24.29 5.43 -5.92
CA PRO A 171 -23.22 4.60 -5.38
C PRO A 171 -22.24 4.12 -6.46
N ALA A 172 -22.70 3.94 -7.71
CA ALA A 172 -21.84 3.54 -8.82
C ALA A 172 -20.82 4.63 -9.17
N THR A 173 -21.24 5.91 -9.26
CA THR A 173 -20.33 7.03 -9.54
C THR A 173 -19.37 7.28 -8.39
N LEU A 174 -19.83 7.10 -7.14
CA LEU A 174 -18.94 7.18 -5.97
C LEU A 174 -17.91 6.04 -5.97
N HIS A 175 -18.32 4.84 -6.38
CA HIS A 175 -17.44 3.69 -6.51
C HIS A 175 -16.41 3.87 -7.64
N GLU A 176 -16.81 4.42 -8.78
CA GLU A 176 -15.90 4.81 -9.87
C GLU A 176 -14.87 5.84 -9.41
N LEU A 177 -15.31 6.84 -8.64
CA LEU A 177 -14.40 7.83 -8.06
C LEU A 177 -13.39 7.20 -7.09
N CYS A 178 -13.84 6.30 -6.22
CA CYS A 178 -12.97 5.58 -5.29
C CYS A 178 -12.02 4.60 -6.01
N SER A 179 -12.44 3.98 -7.12
CA SER A 179 -11.57 3.09 -7.90
C SER A 179 -10.52 3.86 -8.71
N MET A 180 -10.82 5.09 -9.12
CA MET A 180 -9.87 5.99 -9.78
C MET A 180 -8.86 6.63 -8.82
N LEU A 181 -9.16 6.70 -7.52
CA LEU A 181 -8.30 7.27 -6.48
C LEU A 181 -8.03 6.26 -5.36
N PRO A 182 -7.33 5.14 -5.65
CA PRO A 182 -7.21 4.00 -4.74
C PRO A 182 -6.48 4.32 -3.41
N ASN A 183 -5.75 5.44 -3.34
CA ASN A 183 -5.03 5.88 -2.14
C ASN A 183 -5.72 7.02 -1.37
N GLY A 184 -6.98 7.35 -1.70
CA GLY A 184 -7.86 8.13 -0.82
C GLY A 184 -7.83 9.65 -0.96
N TYR A 185 -8.81 10.25 -0.27
CA TYR A 185 -9.28 11.65 -0.36
C TYR A 185 -8.76 12.57 0.75
N VAL A 186 -8.02 12.04 1.72
CA VAL A 186 -7.58 12.77 2.91
C VAL A 186 -6.06 12.66 3.00
N SER A 187 -5.38 13.69 2.52
CA SER A 187 -3.92 13.78 2.63
C SER A 187 -3.54 14.31 4.02
N SER A 188 -2.68 13.56 4.70
CA SER A 188 -2.02 13.96 5.93
C SER A 188 -0.65 14.57 5.62
N ILE A 189 -0.03 15.25 6.59
CA ILE A 189 1.34 15.75 6.42
C ILE A 189 2.34 14.62 6.08
N HIS A 190 2.07 13.39 6.51
CA HIS A 190 2.94 12.23 6.28
C HIS A 190 2.92 11.71 4.84
N ASP A 191 2.00 12.21 4.01
CA ASP A 191 1.90 11.81 2.61
C ASP A 191 2.82 12.61 1.69
N PHE A 192 3.43 13.70 2.19
CA PHE A 192 4.21 14.64 1.40
C PHE A 192 5.71 14.52 1.69
N TYR A 193 6.52 14.90 0.69
CA TYR A 193 7.99 14.93 0.78
C TYR A 193 8.49 15.70 2.01
N ASN A 194 7.88 16.83 2.31
CA ASN A 194 8.15 17.60 3.52
C ASN A 194 6.98 18.55 3.85
N GLU A 195 7.08 19.16 5.03
CA GLU A 195 6.07 20.10 5.53
C GLU A 195 5.88 21.33 4.62
N ASP A 196 6.93 21.82 3.96
CA ASP A 196 6.83 22.97 3.05
C ASP A 196 6.01 22.64 1.80
N VAL A 197 6.20 21.45 1.23
CA VAL A 197 5.40 20.94 0.10
C VAL A 197 3.95 20.77 0.53
N TYR A 198 3.71 20.22 1.72
CA TYR A 198 2.36 20.11 2.29
C TYR A 198 1.70 21.48 2.46
N LYS A 199 2.39 22.45 3.07
CA LYS A 199 1.87 23.82 3.28
C LYS A 199 1.55 24.51 1.97
N LYS A 200 2.41 24.41 0.95
CA LYS A 200 2.16 24.97 -0.40
C LYS A 200 0.96 24.31 -1.06
N PHE A 201 0.87 22.99 -1.00
CA PHE A 201 -0.26 22.23 -1.55
C PHE A 201 -1.57 22.64 -0.87
N ARG A 202 -1.56 22.74 0.47
CA ARG A 202 -2.70 23.17 1.28
C ARG A 202 -3.09 24.61 0.94
N ALA A 203 -2.17 25.57 0.93
CA ALA A 203 -2.47 26.98 0.64
C ALA A 203 -3.04 27.20 -0.77
N LYS A 204 -2.56 26.47 -1.77
CA LYS A 204 -3.09 26.49 -3.14
C LYS A 204 -4.54 26.01 -3.21
N ASN A 205 -4.90 25.04 -2.38
CA ASN A 205 -6.21 24.37 -2.42
C ASN A 205 -7.20 24.86 -1.34
N MET A 206 -6.70 25.55 -0.31
CA MET A 206 -7.43 26.28 0.73
C MET A 206 -6.98 27.75 0.75
N PRO A 207 -7.46 28.60 -0.18
CA PRO A 207 -7.26 30.02 -0.04
C PRO A 207 -7.90 30.51 1.27
N GLU A 208 -7.16 31.34 2.02
CA GLU A 208 -7.64 31.94 3.28
C GLU A 208 -9.02 32.57 3.06
N GLY A 209 -9.97 32.27 3.95
CA GLY A 209 -11.35 32.77 3.86
C GLY A 209 -12.38 31.81 3.24
N SER A 210 -12.00 30.58 2.90
CA SER A 210 -12.94 29.52 2.47
C SER A 210 -13.81 28.94 3.60
N TYR A 211 -13.67 29.47 4.81
CA TYR A 211 -14.60 29.29 5.93
C TYR A 211 -15.22 30.65 6.30
N ARG A 212 -16.37 30.94 5.71
CA ARG A 212 -17.44 31.77 6.29
C ARG A 212 -18.77 31.10 6.01
#